data_AF-A0A428NNG1-F1
#
_entry.id   AF-A0A428NNG1-F1
#
_cell.length_a   1.000
_cell.length_b   1.000
_cell.length_c   1.000
_cell.angle_alpha   90.00
_cell.angle_beta   90.00
_cell.angle_gamma   90.00
#
_symmetry.space_group_name_H-M   'P 1'
#
loop_
_entity.id
_entity.type
_entity.pdbx_description
1 polymer ?
#
loop_
_entity_poly.entity_id
_entity_poly.type
_entity_poly.pdbx_seq_one_letter_code
_entity_poly.pdbx_strand_id
1 'polypeptide(L)'
;MELMFWIYAALSVSVSALLYLILWSTLVFPVHTMTPTWVFPAYPLLLNAPFAANLIAAAHASGHALTTNTTAIALGAAAIQGTGCLIAFMISSAFIYRLMTQKLPRDTQRPGIFMSIGPYGFTAAGIGKLTIGLTHRKSLILPAQLGNQAESLIPPNFLDTPQVAPIIKVVCILVSLWLWGLAMWFFLVCVGALWKYVRAGSSMPFQISWWSFVFPNTALVTATSVMGNIFHSDGLHIFACVMTIAIVIVWAVVFGRMVWCLKEKRLLWPKNEI
;
A
#
# COMPACT_ATOMS: atom_id res chain seq x y z
N MET A 1 12.62 19.46 0.51
CA MET A 1 11.93 18.14 0.45
C MET A 1 12.15 17.32 1.72
N GLU A 2 13.37 17.26 2.27
CA GLU A 2 13.67 16.53 3.52
C GLU A 2 12.83 16.96 4.73
N LEU A 3 12.72 18.27 4.97
CA LEU A 3 11.90 18.81 6.06
C LEU A 3 10.43 18.34 5.94
N MET A 4 9.89 18.32 4.71
CA MET A 4 8.52 17.88 4.47
C MET A 4 8.34 16.38 4.77
N PHE A 5 9.36 15.56 4.52
CA PHE A 5 9.34 14.14 4.89
C PHE A 5 9.24 13.96 6.41
N TRP A 6 10.06 14.67 7.19
CA TRP A 6 10.02 14.55 8.65
C TRP A 6 8.74 15.13 9.26
N ILE A 7 8.23 16.24 8.70
CA ILE A 7 6.92 16.79 9.08
C ILE A 7 5.82 15.76 8.79
N TYR A 8 5.82 15.15 7.61
CA TYR A 8 4.87 14.10 7.26
C TYR A 8 4.98 12.89 8.20
N ALA A 9 6.20 12.42 8.47
CA ALA A 9 6.46 11.30 9.36
C ALA A 9 5.89 11.56 10.76
N ALA A 10 6.22 12.70 11.37
CA ALA A 10 5.71 13.09 12.69
C ALA A 10 4.19 13.22 12.70
N LEU A 11 3.62 13.96 11.74
CA LEU A 11 2.16 14.14 11.63
C LEU A 11 1.45 12.81 11.40
N SER A 12 2.00 11.92 10.57
CA SER A 12 1.38 10.62 10.27
C SER A 12 1.21 9.78 11.54
N VAL A 13 2.24 9.72 12.38
CA VAL A 13 2.22 8.99 13.66
C VAL A 13 1.28 9.67 14.65
N SER A 14 1.43 10.97 14.87
CA SER A 14 0.63 11.72 15.85
C SER A 14 -0.86 11.72 15.50
N VAL A 15 -1.22 11.98 14.24
CA VAL A 15 -2.61 12.00 13.79
C VAL A 15 -3.21 10.60 13.81
N SER A 16 -2.47 9.56 13.40
CA SER A 16 -2.95 8.17 13.51
C SER A 16 -3.27 7.80 14.95
N ALA A 17 -2.36 8.11 15.89
CA ALA A 17 -2.56 7.83 17.30
C ALA A 17 -3.77 8.59 17.86
N LEU A 18 -3.88 9.90 17.56
CA LEU A 18 -5.00 10.73 17.97
C LEU A 18 -6.34 10.22 17.42
N LEU A 19 -6.40 9.87 16.14
CA LEU A 19 -7.61 9.33 15.53
C LEU A 19 -8.04 8.01 16.18
N TYR A 20 -7.11 7.08 16.42
CA TYR A 20 -7.45 5.84 17.13
C TYR A 20 -7.93 6.10 18.56
N LEU A 21 -7.28 7.00 19.29
CA LEU A 21 -7.72 7.40 20.64
C LEU A 21 -9.14 7.98 20.61
N ILE A 22 -9.43 8.90 19.70
CA ILE A 22 -10.78 9.46 19.55
C ILE A 22 -11.79 8.36 19.23
N LEU A 23 -11.49 7.49 18.25
CA LEU A 23 -12.36 6.38 17.86
C LEU A 23 -12.68 5.46 19.04
N TRP A 24 -11.68 5.11 19.85
CA TRP A 24 -11.87 4.23 21.01
C TRP A 24 -12.56 4.91 22.18
N SER A 25 -12.40 6.22 22.36
CA SER A 25 -13.00 6.96 23.47
C SER A 25 -14.42 7.48 23.19
N THR A 26 -14.80 7.66 21.92
CA THR A 26 -16.07 8.32 21.55
C THR A 26 -17.08 7.41 20.85
N LEU A 27 -16.63 6.31 20.24
CA LEU A 27 -17.47 5.45 19.43
C LEU A 27 -17.41 4.00 19.91
N VAL A 28 -18.54 3.31 19.78
CA VAL A 28 -18.63 1.87 20.00
C VAL A 28 -18.75 1.19 18.65
N PHE A 29 -17.82 0.30 18.34
CA PHE A 29 -17.79 -0.44 17.09
C PHE A 29 -18.00 -1.93 17.33
N PRO A 30 -19.23 -2.44 17.16
CA PRO A 30 -19.50 -3.86 17.31
C PRO A 30 -18.76 -4.70 16.27
N VAL A 31 -18.30 -5.90 16.66
CA VAL A 31 -17.51 -6.79 15.79
C VAL A 31 -18.23 -7.12 14.48
N HIS A 32 -19.56 -7.24 14.45
CA HIS A 32 -20.30 -7.56 13.22
C HIS A 32 -20.24 -6.44 12.15
N THR A 33 -19.97 -5.19 12.57
CA THR A 33 -19.79 -4.02 11.69
C THR A 33 -18.34 -3.82 11.24
N MET A 34 -17.43 -4.69 11.69
CA MET A 34 -16.02 -4.61 11.39
C MET A 34 -15.78 -4.69 9.87
N THR A 35 -15.04 -3.72 9.35
CA THR A 35 -14.63 -3.66 7.95
C THR A 35 -13.13 -3.34 7.87
N PRO A 36 -12.46 -3.72 6.77
CA PRO A 36 -11.04 -3.39 6.58
C PRO A 36 -10.75 -1.89 6.60
N THR A 37 -11.76 -1.05 6.35
CA THR A 37 -11.75 0.40 6.50
C THR A 37 -11.21 0.88 7.86
N TRP A 38 -11.30 0.08 8.93
CA TRP A 38 -10.78 0.50 10.24
C TRP A 38 -9.25 0.72 10.26
N VAL A 39 -8.53 0.25 9.24
CA VAL A 39 -7.08 0.50 9.07
C VAL A 39 -6.77 1.91 8.53
N PHE A 40 -7.77 2.68 8.09
CA PHE A 40 -7.57 4.00 7.48
C PHE A 40 -6.74 4.98 8.32
N PRO A 41 -6.93 5.11 9.65
CA PRO A 41 -6.08 5.99 10.44
C PRO A 41 -4.59 5.62 10.39
N ALA A 42 -4.25 4.34 10.18
CA ALA A 42 -2.88 3.86 10.02
C ALA A 42 -2.32 3.99 8.59
N TYR A 43 -3.15 4.31 7.58
CA TYR A 43 -2.69 4.41 6.18
C TYR A 43 -1.59 5.44 5.93
N PRO A 44 -1.59 6.62 6.56
CA PRO A 44 -0.48 7.57 6.43
C PRO A 44 0.87 6.97 6.84
N LEU A 45 0.90 6.08 7.84
CA LEU A 45 2.15 5.43 8.26
C LEU A 45 2.71 4.55 7.12
N LEU A 46 1.82 3.85 6.40
CA LEU A 46 2.16 2.92 5.32
C LEU A 46 2.76 3.58 4.07
N LEU A 47 2.69 4.91 3.95
CA LEU A 47 3.26 5.65 2.83
C LEU A 47 4.67 6.17 3.08
N ASN A 48 5.18 6.06 4.32
CA ASN A 48 6.47 6.63 4.70
C ASN A 48 7.64 6.02 3.91
N ALA A 49 7.74 4.69 3.73
CA ALA A 49 8.86 4.11 2.98
C ALA A 49 8.78 4.38 1.46
N PRO A 50 7.61 4.31 0.79
CA PRO A 50 7.48 4.80 -0.59
C PRO A 50 7.94 6.26 -0.77
N PHE A 51 7.57 7.15 0.17
CA PHE A 51 7.99 8.56 0.11
C PHE A 51 9.48 8.73 0.37
N ALA A 52 10.04 8.02 1.35
CA ALA A 52 11.49 8.01 1.59
C ALA A 52 12.26 7.49 0.37
N ALA A 53 11.83 6.38 -0.23
CA ALA A 53 12.47 5.82 -1.42
C ALA A 53 12.46 6.80 -2.60
N ASN A 54 11.33 7.49 -2.84
CA ASN A 54 11.22 8.49 -3.89
C ASN A 54 12.08 9.74 -3.58
N LEU A 55 12.13 10.19 -2.32
CA LEU A 55 12.97 11.31 -1.90
C LEU A 55 14.45 11.01 -2.13
N ILE A 56 14.92 9.83 -1.70
CA ILE A 56 16.31 9.40 -1.86
C ILE A 56 16.66 9.29 -3.34
N ALA A 57 15.79 8.69 -4.15
CA ALA A 57 16.02 8.58 -5.58
C ALA A 57 16.05 9.94 -6.30
N ALA A 58 15.18 10.88 -5.92
CA ALA A 58 15.14 12.22 -6.50
C ALA A 58 16.36 13.08 -6.11
N ALA A 59 16.81 12.99 -4.85
CA ALA A 59 18.03 13.67 -4.41
C ALA A 59 19.25 13.19 -5.21
N HIS A 60 19.33 11.87 -5.42
CA HIS A 60 20.38 11.28 -6.24
C HIS A 60 20.32 11.73 -7.72
N ALA A 61 19.14 11.69 -8.34
CA ALA A 61 18.97 12.09 -9.74
C ALA A 61 19.29 13.58 -9.99
N SER A 62 19.13 14.43 -8.98
CA SER A 62 19.41 15.86 -9.05
C SER A 62 20.83 16.25 -8.63
N GLY A 63 21.66 15.27 -8.22
CA GLY A 63 23.02 15.51 -7.72
C GLY A 63 23.08 16.34 -6.42
N HIS A 64 21.94 16.54 -5.76
CA HIS A 64 21.87 17.27 -4.49
C HIS A 64 22.06 16.28 -3.35
N ALA A 65 23.15 16.45 -2.59
CA ALA A 65 23.36 15.67 -1.37
C ALA A 65 22.29 16.01 -0.33
N LEU A 66 21.68 15.00 0.27
CA LEU A 66 20.74 15.18 1.36
C LEU A 66 21.48 15.76 2.58
N THR A 67 20.89 16.77 3.21
CA THR A 67 21.43 17.35 4.47
C THR A 67 21.31 16.38 5.64
N THR A 68 20.26 15.57 5.63
CA THR A 68 20.00 14.50 6.60
C THR A 68 20.64 13.20 6.14
N ASN A 69 21.13 12.39 7.09
CA ASN A 69 21.64 11.06 6.81
C ASN A 69 20.58 10.18 6.11
N THR A 70 20.89 9.73 4.88
CA THR A 70 20.06 8.85 4.05
C THR A 70 19.64 7.58 4.79
N THR A 71 20.54 7.01 5.60
CA THR A 71 20.29 5.83 6.44
C THR A 71 19.19 6.11 7.48
N ALA A 72 19.20 7.31 8.08
CA ALA A 72 18.20 7.68 9.08
C ALA A 72 16.81 7.87 8.46
N ILE A 73 16.74 8.48 7.27
CA ILE A 73 15.48 8.59 6.50
C ILE A 73 14.94 7.19 6.16
N ALA A 74 15.80 6.30 5.65
CA ALA A 74 15.44 4.93 5.30
C ALA A 74 14.93 4.11 6.50
N LEU A 75 15.70 4.07 7.59
CA LEU A 75 15.35 3.28 8.77
C LEU A 75 14.15 3.87 9.52
N GLY A 76 14.06 5.20 9.62
CA GLY A 76 12.91 5.88 10.22
C GLY A 76 11.62 5.60 9.45
N ALA A 77 11.68 5.67 8.11
CA ALA A 77 10.55 5.34 7.26
C ALA A 77 10.14 3.87 7.38
N ALA A 78 11.12 2.95 7.43
CA ALA A 78 10.87 1.53 7.62
C ALA A 78 10.22 1.24 8.98
N ALA A 79 10.65 1.90 10.05
CA ALA A 79 10.07 1.75 11.38
C ALA A 79 8.60 2.22 11.41
N ILE A 80 8.32 3.43 10.91
CA ILE A 80 6.96 3.99 10.90
C ILE A 80 6.02 3.14 10.04
N GLN A 81 6.48 2.74 8.85
CA GLN A 81 5.69 1.88 7.98
C GLN A 81 5.48 0.48 8.57
N GLY A 82 6.49 -0.08 9.24
CA GLY A 82 6.39 -1.31 10.00
C GLY A 82 5.29 -1.24 11.06
N THR A 83 5.22 -0.15 11.82
CA THR A 83 4.11 0.10 12.77
C THR A 83 2.75 0.10 12.07
N GLY A 84 2.61 0.81 10.95
CA GLY A 84 1.37 0.80 10.15
C GLY A 84 0.99 -0.60 9.67
N CYS A 85 1.97 -1.40 9.24
CA CYS A 85 1.76 -2.78 8.79
C CYS A 85 1.32 -3.70 9.94
N LEU A 86 1.91 -3.56 11.13
CA LEU A 86 1.54 -4.33 12.32
C LEU A 86 0.11 -4.00 12.78
N ILE A 87 -0.29 -2.73 12.73
CA ILE A 87 -1.67 -2.33 13.00
C ILE A 87 -2.62 -2.96 11.97
N ALA A 88 -2.24 -2.97 10.69
CA ALA A 88 -3.02 -3.61 9.64
C ALA A 88 -3.19 -5.12 9.84
N PHE A 89 -2.17 -5.82 10.36
CA PHE A 89 -2.27 -7.24 10.73
C PHE A 89 -3.33 -7.47 11.82
N MET A 90 -3.31 -6.68 12.89
CA MET A 90 -4.29 -6.79 13.99
C MET A 90 -5.72 -6.55 13.50
N ILE A 91 -5.91 -5.54 12.66
CA ILE A 91 -7.22 -5.22 12.07
C ILE A 91 -7.67 -6.31 11.09
N SER A 92 -6.75 -6.84 10.27
CA SER A 92 -7.08 -7.91 9.33
C SER A 92 -7.43 -9.22 10.03
N SER A 93 -6.79 -9.51 11.18
CA SER A 93 -7.17 -10.65 12.02
C SER A 93 -8.62 -10.52 12.51
N ALA A 94 -9.00 -9.35 13.03
CA ALA A 94 -10.38 -9.08 13.42
C ALA A 94 -11.36 -9.17 12.23
N PHE A 95 -10.94 -8.75 11.03
CA PHE A 95 -11.74 -8.89 9.81
C PHE A 95 -11.98 -10.33 9.42
N ILE A 96 -10.93 -11.17 9.42
CA ILE A 96 -11.06 -12.59 9.14
C ILE A 96 -11.97 -13.24 10.18
N TYR A 97 -11.80 -12.93 11.47
CA TYR A 97 -12.71 -13.42 12.53
C TYR A 97 -14.17 -13.04 12.26
N ARG A 98 -14.42 -11.79 11.84
CA ARG A 98 -15.76 -11.33 11.43
C ARG A 98 -16.28 -12.08 10.20
N LEU A 99 -15.44 -12.43 9.23
CA LEU A 99 -15.85 -13.25 8.07
C LEU A 99 -16.14 -14.71 8.44
N MET A 100 -15.46 -15.26 9.46
CA MET A 100 -15.73 -16.61 9.95
C MET A 100 -17.04 -16.71 10.73
N THR A 101 -17.45 -15.62 11.39
CA THR A 101 -18.67 -15.57 12.21
C THR A 101 -19.87 -14.96 11.47
N GLN A 102 -19.64 -14.19 10.40
CA GLN A 102 -20.66 -13.47 9.65
C GLN A 102 -20.40 -13.60 8.13
N LYS A 103 -21.47 -13.62 7.32
CA LYS A 103 -21.37 -13.64 5.85
C LYS A 103 -20.67 -12.38 5.32
N LEU A 104 -20.18 -12.42 4.07
CA LEU A 104 -19.56 -11.26 3.38
C LEU A 104 -20.35 -9.95 3.62
N PRO A 105 -19.65 -8.80 3.72
CA PRO A 105 -20.29 -7.49 3.86
C PRO A 105 -21.40 -7.24 2.85
N ARG A 106 -22.33 -6.35 3.22
CA ARG A 106 -23.44 -5.93 2.35
C ARG A 106 -22.91 -5.45 1.00
N ASP A 107 -23.72 -5.59 -0.04
CA ASP A 107 -23.35 -5.33 -1.43
C ASP A 107 -22.71 -3.94 -1.64
N THR A 108 -23.20 -2.93 -0.92
CA THR A 108 -22.65 -1.56 -0.88
C THR A 108 -21.24 -1.44 -0.28
N GLN A 109 -20.91 -2.29 0.68
CA GLN A 109 -19.64 -2.26 1.42
C GLN A 109 -18.59 -3.21 0.82
N ARG A 110 -18.95 -4.06 -0.14
CA ARG A 110 -18.03 -5.02 -0.77
C ARG A 110 -16.80 -4.41 -1.42
N PRO A 111 -16.85 -3.24 -2.09
CA PRO A 111 -15.64 -2.60 -2.59
C PRO A 111 -14.60 -2.37 -1.49
N GLY A 112 -15.04 -2.03 -0.27
CA GLY A 112 -14.17 -1.77 0.86
C GLY A 112 -13.35 -2.97 1.35
N ILE A 113 -13.70 -4.20 0.93
CA ILE A 113 -12.94 -5.41 1.26
C ILE A 113 -11.53 -5.36 0.64
N PHE A 114 -11.39 -4.72 -0.52
CA PHE A 114 -10.09 -4.55 -1.19
C PHE A 114 -9.09 -3.72 -0.37
N MET A 115 -9.54 -2.95 0.62
CA MET A 115 -8.66 -2.19 1.50
C MET A 115 -7.73 -3.09 2.33
N SER A 116 -8.03 -4.38 2.48
CA SER A 116 -7.15 -5.37 3.09
C SER A 116 -5.85 -5.62 2.30
N ILE A 117 -5.82 -5.33 1.00
CA ILE A 117 -4.65 -5.60 0.14
C ILE A 117 -3.55 -4.55 0.37
N GLY A 118 -3.96 -3.28 0.50
CA GLY A 118 -3.09 -2.12 0.43
C GLY A 118 -1.94 -2.13 1.44
N PRO A 119 -2.17 -2.36 2.75
CA PRO A 119 -1.12 -2.31 3.76
C PRO A 119 0.06 -3.24 3.47
N TYR A 120 -0.24 -4.46 3.02
CA TYR A 120 0.76 -5.48 2.71
C TYR A 120 1.46 -5.19 1.39
N GLY A 121 0.72 -4.73 0.38
CA GLY A 121 1.29 -4.30 -0.90
C GLY A 121 2.24 -3.10 -0.75
N PHE A 122 1.83 -2.06 -0.01
CA PHE A 122 2.66 -0.88 0.21
C PHE A 122 3.93 -1.23 0.99
N THR A 123 3.83 -2.13 1.97
CA THR A 123 4.96 -2.57 2.79
C THR A 123 5.92 -3.48 2.04
N ALA A 124 5.40 -4.43 1.24
CA ALA A 124 6.24 -5.21 0.32
C ALA A 124 6.96 -4.29 -0.67
N ALA A 125 6.25 -3.38 -1.33
CA ALA A 125 6.86 -2.45 -2.27
C ALA A 125 7.91 -1.54 -1.62
N GLY A 126 7.63 -1.00 -0.42
CA GLY A 126 8.56 -0.13 0.31
C GLY A 126 9.84 -0.84 0.71
N ILE A 127 9.72 -2.00 1.36
CA ILE A 127 10.87 -2.82 1.79
C ILE A 127 11.67 -3.34 0.59
N GLY A 128 10.99 -3.80 -0.46
CA GLY A 128 11.66 -4.27 -1.68
C GLY A 128 12.40 -3.16 -2.42
N LYS A 129 11.84 -1.95 -2.52
CA LYS A 129 12.56 -0.79 -3.08
C LYS A 129 13.80 -0.40 -2.27
N LEU A 130 13.70 -0.45 -0.95
CA LEU A 130 14.84 -0.22 -0.06
C LEU A 130 15.96 -1.24 -0.32
N THR A 131 15.60 -2.50 -0.52
CA THR A 131 16.52 -3.60 -0.84
C THR A 131 17.26 -3.40 -2.17
N ILE A 132 16.56 -2.96 -3.21
CA ILE A 132 17.15 -2.65 -4.52
C ILE A 132 18.19 -1.51 -4.35
N GLY A 133 17.89 -0.51 -3.51
CA GLY A 133 18.82 0.55 -3.14
C GLY A 133 20.11 0.06 -2.44
N LEU A 134 20.07 -1.08 -1.73
CA LEU A 134 21.25 -1.71 -1.14
C LEU A 134 22.14 -2.44 -2.17
N THR A 135 21.64 -2.71 -3.38
CA THR A 135 22.27 -3.64 -4.34
C THR A 135 22.91 -2.95 -5.55
N HIS A 136 22.35 -1.84 -6.05
CA HIS A 136 22.73 -1.34 -7.38
C HIS A 136 23.98 -0.44 -7.40
N ARG A 137 25.13 -1.08 -7.65
CA ARG A 137 26.36 -0.41 -8.13
C ARG A 137 26.40 -0.19 -9.66
N LYS A 138 25.55 -0.82 -10.48
CA LYS A 138 25.51 -0.59 -11.97
C LYS A 138 24.36 -1.36 -12.66
N SER A 139 23.85 -0.81 -13.77
CA SER A 139 23.00 -1.44 -14.82
C SER A 139 21.51 -1.59 -14.50
N LEU A 140 20.56 -0.86 -15.12
CA LEU A 140 20.07 -0.70 -16.51
C LEU A 140 19.01 -1.75 -16.93
N ILE A 141 17.85 -1.21 -17.33
CA ILE A 141 16.81 -1.65 -18.31
C ILE A 141 15.38 -1.60 -17.69
N LEU A 142 14.81 -0.39 -17.55
CA LEU A 142 13.41 0.03 -17.82
C LEU A 142 13.24 1.54 -17.47
N PRO A 143 12.17 2.26 -17.90
CA PRO A 143 12.25 3.65 -18.31
C PRO A 143 12.49 4.65 -17.15
N ALA A 144 13.63 5.32 -17.23
CA ALA A 144 13.85 6.77 -17.05
C ALA A 144 13.40 7.53 -15.78
N GLN A 145 13.12 6.89 -14.63
CA GLN A 145 12.89 7.66 -13.38
C GLN A 145 13.57 7.15 -12.10
N LEU A 146 14.28 6.01 -12.09
CA LEU A 146 14.80 5.51 -10.80
C LEU A 146 16.08 4.67 -10.95
N GLY A 147 17.16 5.11 -10.29
CA GLY A 147 18.13 4.17 -9.71
C GLY A 147 19.38 3.82 -10.53
N ASN A 148 20.01 4.75 -11.24
CA ASN A 148 21.41 4.59 -11.61
C ASN A 148 22.31 5.25 -10.58
N GLN A 149 23.01 4.42 -9.79
CA GLN A 149 23.99 4.76 -8.74
C GLN A 149 23.38 4.97 -7.33
N ALA A 150 22.72 3.95 -6.76
CA ALA A 150 22.40 4.00 -5.34
C ALA A 150 23.67 3.74 -4.52
N GLU A 151 24.18 4.79 -3.88
CA GLU A 151 25.14 4.65 -2.77
C GLU A 151 24.51 3.71 -1.72
N SER A 152 25.29 2.79 -1.14
CA SER A 152 24.78 1.82 -0.18
C SER A 152 24.05 2.56 0.95
N LEU A 153 22.73 2.39 1.06
CA LEU A 153 21.90 3.04 2.09
C LEU A 153 22.39 2.74 3.52
N ILE A 154 23.18 1.69 3.66
CA ILE A 154 23.81 1.27 4.90
C ILE A 154 25.33 1.47 4.77
N PRO A 155 25.97 2.24 5.67
CA PRO A 155 27.42 2.43 5.68
C PRO A 155 28.20 1.10 5.76
N PRO A 156 29.40 1.00 5.17
CA PRO A 156 30.18 -0.24 5.11
C PRO A 156 30.58 -0.84 6.47
N ASN A 157 30.56 -0.05 7.56
CA ASN A 157 30.78 -0.49 8.94
C ASN A 157 29.57 -0.18 9.84
N PHE A 158 28.35 -0.25 9.30
CA PHE A 158 27.15 -0.09 10.12
C PHE A 158 27.10 -1.18 11.19
N LEU A 159 26.91 -0.79 12.46
CA LEU A 159 26.95 -1.69 13.63
C LEU A 159 28.27 -2.49 13.77
N ASP A 160 29.40 -1.87 13.40
CA ASP A 160 30.76 -2.41 13.53
C ASP A 160 30.98 -3.76 12.84
N THR A 161 30.12 -4.12 11.88
CA THR A 161 30.12 -5.43 11.22
C THR A 161 30.01 -5.27 9.69
N PRO A 162 30.99 -5.75 8.90
CA PRO A 162 31.03 -5.52 7.45
C PRO A 162 29.97 -6.31 6.65
N GLN A 163 29.35 -7.33 7.24
CA GLN A 163 28.34 -8.20 6.58
C GLN A 163 26.89 -7.75 6.81
N VAL A 164 26.65 -6.60 7.46
CA VAL A 164 25.29 -6.18 7.85
C VAL A 164 24.40 -5.87 6.64
N ALA A 165 24.94 -5.21 5.61
CA ALA A 165 24.16 -4.88 4.42
C ALA A 165 23.65 -6.12 3.65
N PRO A 166 24.47 -7.16 3.37
CA PRO A 166 23.99 -8.42 2.81
C PRO A 166 22.92 -9.13 3.66
N ILE A 167 23.07 -9.13 4.99
CA ILE A 167 22.11 -9.78 5.90
C ILE A 167 20.76 -9.05 5.85
N ILE A 168 20.77 -7.73 5.99
CA ILE A 168 19.55 -6.91 5.91
C ILE A 168 18.87 -7.08 4.55
N LYS A 169 19.64 -7.13 3.47
CA LYS A 169 19.11 -7.40 2.12
C LYS A 169 18.31 -8.71 2.08
N VAL A 170 18.88 -9.82 2.56
CA VAL A 170 18.19 -11.12 2.55
C VAL A 170 16.92 -11.08 3.39
N VAL A 171 16.98 -10.51 4.60
CA VAL A 171 15.82 -10.38 5.49
C VAL A 171 14.72 -9.54 4.83
N CYS A 172 15.06 -8.40 4.23
CA CYS A 172 14.10 -7.53 3.56
C CYS A 172 13.44 -8.22 2.36
N ILE A 173 14.17 -9.00 1.56
CA ILE A 173 13.59 -9.78 0.45
C ILE A 173 12.58 -10.79 0.98
N LEU A 174 12.94 -11.55 2.02
CA LEU A 174 12.05 -12.58 2.59
C LEU A 174 10.78 -11.97 3.17
N VAL A 175 10.90 -10.90 3.95
CA VAL A 175 9.73 -10.18 4.51
C VAL A 175 8.87 -9.60 3.39
N SER A 176 9.49 -8.97 2.38
CA SER A 176 8.76 -8.42 1.24
C SER A 176 8.02 -9.50 0.45
N LEU A 177 8.61 -10.67 0.28
CA LEU A 177 8.00 -11.81 -0.42
C LEU A 177 6.78 -12.34 0.34
N TRP A 178 6.87 -12.48 1.67
CA TRP A 178 5.75 -12.91 2.51
C TRP A 178 4.58 -11.93 2.46
N LEU A 179 4.87 -10.63 2.58
CA LEU A 179 3.85 -9.58 2.50
C LEU A 179 3.21 -9.50 1.10
N TRP A 180 3.99 -9.69 0.04
CA TRP A 180 3.47 -9.80 -1.32
C TRP A 180 2.53 -11.00 -1.47
N GLY A 181 2.93 -12.17 -0.95
CA GLY A 181 2.08 -13.38 -0.96
C GLY A 181 0.76 -13.18 -0.21
N LEU A 182 0.80 -12.50 0.94
CA LEU A 182 -0.40 -12.16 1.71
C LEU A 182 -1.31 -11.19 0.95
N ALA A 183 -0.74 -10.16 0.31
CA ALA A 183 -1.48 -9.21 -0.51
C ALA A 183 -2.17 -9.90 -1.71
N MET A 184 -1.46 -10.82 -2.38
CA MET A 184 -2.00 -11.67 -3.45
C MET A 184 -3.15 -12.55 -2.95
N TRP A 185 -3.02 -13.15 -1.77
CA TRP A 185 -4.09 -13.95 -1.17
C TRP A 185 -5.35 -13.12 -0.90
N PHE A 186 -5.21 -11.94 -0.28
CA PHE A 186 -6.34 -11.02 -0.09
C PHE A 186 -6.95 -10.58 -1.41
N PHE A 187 -6.15 -10.33 -2.45
CA PHE A 187 -6.65 -10.01 -3.78
C PHE A 187 -7.54 -11.12 -4.35
N LEU A 188 -7.13 -12.38 -4.24
CA LEU A 188 -7.94 -13.53 -4.67
C LEU A 188 -9.26 -13.63 -3.90
N VAL A 189 -9.23 -13.44 -2.58
CA VAL A 189 -10.45 -13.40 -1.74
C VAL A 189 -11.38 -12.27 -2.18
N CYS A 190 -10.84 -11.09 -2.48
CA CYS A 190 -11.61 -9.94 -2.93
C CYS A 190 -12.26 -10.16 -4.30
N VAL A 191 -11.53 -10.73 -5.26
CA VAL A 191 -12.06 -11.11 -6.58
C VAL A 191 -13.17 -12.16 -6.43
N GLY A 192 -12.97 -13.18 -5.59
CA GLY A 192 -14.00 -14.17 -5.26
C GLY A 192 -15.25 -13.55 -4.64
N ALA A 193 -15.10 -12.55 -3.77
CA ALA A 193 -16.22 -11.83 -3.15
C ALA A 193 -17.06 -11.03 -4.17
N LEU A 194 -16.50 -10.70 -5.35
CA LEU A 194 -17.21 -10.04 -6.44
C LEU A 194 -17.88 -11.00 -7.43
N TRP A 195 -17.66 -12.32 -7.33
CA TRP A 195 -18.18 -13.30 -8.28
C TRP A 195 -19.70 -13.22 -8.51
N LYS A 196 -20.46 -12.81 -7.50
CA LYS A 196 -21.90 -12.57 -7.59
C LYS A 196 -22.28 -11.59 -8.72
N TYR A 197 -21.48 -10.54 -8.95
CA TYR A 197 -21.78 -9.47 -9.92
C TYR A 197 -21.37 -9.77 -11.34
N VAL A 198 -20.60 -10.85 -11.55
CA VAL A 198 -20.30 -11.34 -12.90
C VAL A 198 -21.52 -12.05 -13.50
N ARG A 199 -22.45 -12.53 -12.66
CA ARG A 199 -23.71 -13.16 -13.11
C ARG A 199 -24.74 -12.11 -13.52
N ALA A 200 -25.42 -12.35 -14.63
CA ALA A 200 -26.49 -11.49 -15.14
C ALA A 200 -27.58 -11.27 -14.07
N GLY A 201 -28.03 -10.02 -13.91
CA GLY A 201 -29.12 -9.65 -13.01
C GLY A 201 -28.71 -9.04 -11.66
N SER A 202 -27.42 -9.00 -11.30
CA SER A 202 -26.94 -8.32 -10.09
C SER A 202 -26.33 -6.96 -10.44
N SER A 203 -26.84 -5.87 -9.87
CA SER A 203 -26.20 -4.56 -9.94
C SER A 203 -25.61 -4.17 -8.57
N MET A 204 -24.47 -3.50 -8.60
CA MET A 204 -23.91 -2.85 -7.41
C MET A 204 -24.17 -1.35 -7.54
N PRO A 205 -24.86 -0.71 -6.57
CA PRO A 205 -25.00 0.74 -6.59
C PRO A 205 -23.64 1.39 -6.43
N PHE A 206 -23.41 2.48 -7.17
CA PHE A 206 -22.18 3.25 -7.05
C PHE A 206 -22.08 3.87 -5.66
N GLN A 207 -20.91 3.72 -5.04
CA GLN A 207 -20.56 4.36 -3.78
C GLN A 207 -19.11 4.84 -3.85
N ILE A 208 -18.76 5.82 -3.01
CA ILE A 208 -17.38 6.31 -2.93
C ILE A 208 -16.37 5.21 -2.57
N SER A 209 -16.83 4.14 -1.91
CA SER A 209 -16.04 2.94 -1.61
C SER A 209 -15.51 2.22 -2.86
N TRP A 210 -16.04 2.49 -4.06
CA TRP A 210 -15.52 1.94 -5.32
C TRP A 210 -14.07 2.32 -5.59
N TRP A 211 -13.57 3.42 -5.01
CA TRP A 211 -12.16 3.79 -5.07
C TRP A 211 -11.23 2.74 -4.45
N SER A 212 -11.75 1.88 -3.55
CA SER A 212 -11.04 0.73 -3.01
C SER A 212 -10.73 -0.34 -4.07
N PHE A 213 -11.35 -0.33 -5.26
CA PHE A 213 -10.91 -1.19 -6.36
C PHE A 213 -9.62 -0.72 -7.02
N VAL A 214 -9.24 0.54 -6.84
CA VAL A 214 -8.05 1.12 -7.47
C VAL A 214 -6.93 1.18 -6.46
N PHE A 215 -7.12 1.95 -5.38
CA PHE A 215 -6.02 2.41 -4.51
C PHE A 215 -5.21 1.28 -3.83
N PRO A 216 -5.82 0.26 -3.20
CA PRO A 216 -5.08 -0.87 -2.64
C PRO A 216 -4.39 -1.73 -3.71
N ASN A 217 -5.00 -1.85 -4.88
CA ASN A 217 -4.46 -2.68 -5.95
C ASN A 217 -3.23 -2.04 -6.61
N THR A 218 -3.10 -0.71 -6.62
CA THR A 218 -1.85 -0.08 -7.09
C THR A 218 -0.66 -0.47 -6.22
N ALA A 219 -0.87 -0.66 -4.92
CA ALA A 219 0.14 -1.14 -3.99
C ALA A 219 0.58 -2.57 -4.35
N LEU A 220 -0.38 -3.46 -4.63
CA LEU A 220 -0.10 -4.83 -5.07
C LEU A 220 0.68 -4.86 -6.39
N VAL A 221 0.26 -4.07 -7.38
CA VAL A 221 0.96 -3.96 -8.67
C VAL A 221 2.38 -3.46 -8.51
N THR A 222 2.57 -2.44 -7.67
CA THR A 222 3.91 -1.92 -7.36
C THR A 222 4.77 -2.99 -6.70
N ALA A 223 4.22 -3.74 -5.74
CA ALA A 223 4.93 -4.84 -5.08
C ALA A 223 5.30 -5.94 -6.07
N THR A 224 4.38 -6.34 -6.96
CA THR A 224 4.65 -7.32 -8.02
C THR A 224 5.77 -6.86 -8.95
N SER A 225 5.77 -5.59 -9.36
CA SER A 225 6.85 -5.04 -10.19
C SER A 225 8.20 -5.04 -9.45
N VAL A 226 8.19 -4.77 -8.14
CA VAL A 226 9.40 -4.83 -7.31
C VAL A 226 9.90 -6.27 -7.16
N MET A 227 9.01 -7.25 -7.02
CA MET A 227 9.38 -8.67 -7.04
C MET A 227 10.00 -9.06 -8.39
N GLY A 228 9.45 -8.58 -9.51
CA GLY A 228 10.03 -8.79 -10.84
C GLY A 228 11.49 -8.31 -10.92
N ASN A 229 11.78 -7.13 -10.37
CA ASN A 229 13.15 -6.60 -10.31
C ASN A 229 14.07 -7.42 -9.40
N ILE A 230 13.59 -7.86 -8.23
CA ILE A 230 14.39 -8.62 -7.25
C ILE A 230 14.74 -10.01 -7.79
N PHE A 231 13.80 -10.68 -8.46
CA PHE A 231 13.98 -12.03 -9.00
C PHE A 231 14.43 -12.06 -10.47
N HIS A 232 14.63 -10.89 -11.10
CA HIS A 232 14.94 -10.77 -12.52
C HIS A 232 13.98 -11.58 -13.41
N SER A 233 12.67 -11.47 -13.17
CA SER A 233 11.64 -12.29 -13.81
C SER A 233 10.73 -11.46 -14.73
N ASP A 234 10.86 -11.69 -16.04
CA ASP A 234 9.98 -11.08 -17.04
C ASP A 234 8.51 -11.48 -16.85
N GLY A 235 8.25 -12.69 -16.37
CA GLY A 235 6.88 -13.15 -16.09
C GLY A 235 6.17 -12.30 -15.04
N LEU A 236 6.88 -11.92 -13.96
CA LEU A 236 6.35 -11.00 -12.95
C LEU A 236 6.17 -9.58 -13.48
N HIS A 237 7.05 -9.12 -14.38
CA HIS A 237 6.89 -7.82 -15.05
C HIS A 237 5.68 -7.79 -15.97
N ILE A 238 5.47 -8.83 -16.78
CA ILE A 238 4.29 -8.98 -17.64
C ILE A 238 3.04 -9.01 -16.76
N PHE A 239 3.04 -9.79 -15.68
CA PHE A 239 1.91 -9.86 -14.76
C PHE A 239 1.60 -8.49 -14.13
N ALA A 240 2.60 -7.76 -13.65
CA ALA A 240 2.43 -6.40 -13.15
C ALA A 240 1.89 -5.44 -14.22
N CYS A 241 2.33 -5.56 -15.48
CA CYS A 241 1.84 -4.78 -16.60
C CYS A 241 0.35 -5.04 -16.88
N VAL A 242 -0.07 -6.31 -16.94
CA VAL A 242 -1.47 -6.70 -17.13
C VAL A 242 -2.34 -6.15 -16.00
N MET A 243 -1.90 -6.28 -14.75
CA MET A 243 -2.63 -5.71 -13.61
C MET A 243 -2.71 -4.19 -13.66
N THR A 244 -1.66 -3.51 -14.14
CA THR A 244 -1.66 -2.05 -14.34
C THR A 244 -2.74 -1.63 -15.33
N ILE A 245 -2.81 -2.29 -16.48
CA ILE A 245 -3.82 -2.01 -17.52
C ILE A 245 -5.22 -2.21 -16.93
N ALA A 246 -5.44 -3.32 -16.21
CA ALA A 246 -6.73 -3.60 -15.56
C ALA A 246 -7.12 -2.50 -14.56
N ILE A 247 -6.19 -2.03 -13.72
CA ILE A 247 -6.44 -0.95 -12.76
C ILE A 247 -6.77 0.36 -13.47
N VAL A 248 -6.08 0.70 -14.57
CA VAL A 248 -6.36 1.92 -15.35
C VAL A 248 -7.77 1.89 -15.94
N ILE A 249 -8.21 0.74 -16.47
CA ILE A 249 -9.58 0.55 -16.96
C ILE A 249 -10.58 0.73 -15.82
N VAL A 250 -10.35 0.07 -14.67
CA VAL A 250 -11.21 0.20 -13.49
C VAL A 250 -11.26 1.65 -13.00
N TRP A 251 -10.13 2.34 -12.97
CA TRP A 251 -10.05 3.75 -12.60
C TRP A 251 -10.91 4.62 -13.52
N ALA A 252 -10.82 4.43 -14.84
CA ALA A 252 -11.62 5.18 -15.80
C ALA A 252 -13.12 4.93 -15.61
N VAL A 253 -13.53 3.69 -15.33
CA VAL A 253 -14.92 3.32 -15.03
C VAL A 253 -15.40 3.98 -13.73
N VAL A 254 -14.64 3.87 -12.64
CA VAL A 254 -14.98 4.45 -11.33
C VAL A 254 -15.08 5.97 -11.45
N PHE A 255 -14.12 6.61 -12.11
CA PHE A 255 -14.10 8.04 -12.34
C PHE A 255 -15.29 8.50 -13.20
N GLY A 256 -15.56 7.82 -14.33
CA GLY A 256 -16.70 8.13 -15.18
C GLY A 256 -18.04 8.01 -14.45
N ARG A 257 -18.22 6.96 -13.63
CA ARG A 257 -19.42 6.79 -12.79
C ARG A 257 -19.52 7.85 -11.70
N MET A 258 -18.39 8.27 -11.10
CA MET A 258 -18.37 9.36 -10.14
C MET A 258 -18.85 10.67 -10.76
N VAL A 259 -18.33 11.03 -11.94
CA VAL A 259 -18.75 12.25 -12.67
C VAL A 259 -20.24 12.18 -13.05
N TRP A 260 -20.72 11.02 -13.51
CA TRP A 260 -22.13 10.81 -13.81
C TRP A 260 -23.01 11.00 -12.56
N CYS A 261 -22.70 10.32 -11.46
CA CYS A 261 -23.44 10.42 -10.20
C CYS A 261 -23.41 11.83 -9.59
N LEU A 262 -22.32 12.57 -9.82
CA LEU A 262 -22.23 13.98 -9.43
C LEU A 262 -23.17 14.86 -10.25
N LYS A 263 -23.22 14.67 -11.58
CA LYS A 263 -24.16 15.39 -12.47
C LYS A 263 -25.62 15.09 -12.13
N GLU A 264 -25.94 13.84 -11.83
CA GLU A 264 -27.27 13.39 -11.41
C GLU A 264 -27.64 13.81 -9.96
N LYS A 265 -26.76 14.52 -9.24
CA LYS A 265 -26.91 14.93 -7.84
C LYS A 265 -27.11 13.78 -6.83
N ARG A 266 -26.94 12.52 -7.25
CA ARG A 266 -27.15 11.32 -6.41
C ARG A 266 -26.06 11.09 -5.37
N LEU A 267 -24.90 11.75 -5.51
CA LEU A 267 -23.75 11.59 -4.62
C LEU A 267 -23.79 12.53 -3.40
N LEU A 268 -24.12 13.80 -3.61
CA LEU A 268 -24.14 14.83 -2.55
C LEU A 268 -25.53 15.05 -1.95
N TRP A 269 -26.59 14.70 -2.70
CA TRP A 269 -27.97 14.80 -2.26
C TRP A 269 -28.72 13.53 -2.65
N PRO A 270 -28.44 12.38 -2.00
CA PRO A 270 -29.23 11.19 -2.22
C PRO A 270 -30.69 11.54 -1.88
N LYS A 271 -31.56 11.62 -2.89
CA LYS A 271 -32.99 11.63 -2.63
C LYS A 271 -33.26 10.33 -1.89
N ASN A 272 -33.73 10.42 -0.64
CA ASN A 272 -34.26 9.29 0.10
C ASN A 272 -35.44 8.76 -0.75
N GLU A 273 -35.17 7.81 -1.62
CA GLU A 273 -36.21 6.90 -2.10
C GLU A 273 -36.50 6.00 -0.89
N ILE A 274 -37.48 6.45 -0.12
CA ILE A 274 -38.19 5.73 0.94
C ILE A 274 -38.80 4.46 0.33
#